data_AF-N6Y117-F1
#
_entry.id   AF-N6Y117-F1
#
_cell.length_a   1.000
_cell.length_b   1.000
_cell.length_c   1.000
_cell.angle_alpha   90.00
_cell.angle_beta   90.00
_cell.angle_gamma   90.00
#
_symmetry.space_group_name_H-M   'P 1'
#
loop_
_entity.id
_entity.type
_entity.pdbx_description
1 polymer ?
#
loop_
_entity_poly.entity_id
_entity_poly.type
_entity_poly.pdbx_seq_one_letter_code
_entity_poly.pdbx_strand_id
1 'polypeptide(L)'
;MRWFLRLLLIAGGLAGVLAVALAAGVRQGLLTLLGIGFGAVLQGARFGFTTGWRDFIERRDPQGLWAQMLLMVLAAAVSLPLIAGSGGELVGAVAPLTISLVLGAFLFGAAMQLADGCGSGTLYKAGAGAPLSFAVLPTFALGSFVGASHQPGWIALGGLPAVDLLVWGWPLALALTVAGCGLVAWLAGRAARSESTGQAATPQSAARQAVRAGT
;
A
#
# COMPACT_ATOMS: atom_id res chain seq x y z
N MET A 1 -0.96 -29.05 18.82
CA MET A 1 -0.21 -27.88 19.34
C MET A 1 -0.41 -26.59 18.53
N ARG A 2 -0.14 -26.55 17.21
CA ARG A 2 -0.27 -25.33 16.37
C ARG A 2 -1.68 -24.74 16.30
N TRP A 3 -2.72 -25.58 16.31
CA TRP A 3 -4.13 -25.16 16.35
C TRP A 3 -4.51 -24.45 17.66
N PHE A 4 -4.01 -24.97 18.79
CA PHE A 4 -4.27 -24.39 20.10
C PHE A 4 -3.65 -22.99 20.22
N LEU A 5 -2.43 -22.81 19.72
CA LEU A 5 -1.76 -21.50 19.69
C LEU A 5 -2.52 -20.48 18.82
N ARG A 6 -3.05 -20.91 17.67
CA ARG A 6 -3.86 -20.04 16.80
C ARG A 6 -5.16 -19.61 17.49
N LEU A 7 -5.85 -20.54 18.15
CA LEU A 7 -7.05 -20.24 18.92
C LEU A 7 -6.75 -19.27 20.06
N LEU A 8 -5.63 -19.46 20.75
CA LEU A 8 -5.19 -18.57 21.82
C LEU A 8 -4.92 -17.14 21.30
N LEU A 9 -4.26 -17.01 20.14
CA LEU A 9 -3.98 -15.70 19.53
C LEU A 9 -5.26 -14.99 19.07
N ILE A 10 -6.19 -15.73 18.45
CA ILE A 10 -7.49 -15.18 18.03
C ILE A 10 -8.31 -14.75 19.24
N ALA A 11 -8.38 -15.60 20.28
CA ALA A 11 -9.08 -15.28 21.52
C ALA A 11 -8.44 -14.08 22.23
N GLY A 12 -7.12 -14.00 22.27
CA GLY A 12 -6.39 -12.86 22.83
C GLY A 12 -6.66 -11.55 22.07
N GLY A 13 -6.66 -11.60 20.73
CA GLY A 13 -7.02 -10.45 19.89
C GLY A 13 -8.45 -9.98 20.13
N LEU A 14 -9.42 -10.90 20.17
CA LEU A 14 -10.84 -10.60 20.45
C LEU A 14 -11.04 -10.08 21.87
N ALA A 15 -10.35 -10.65 22.85
CA ALA A 15 -10.38 -10.18 24.23
C ALA A 15 -9.81 -8.76 24.35
N GLY A 16 -8.73 -8.45 23.62
CA GLY A 16 -8.18 -7.09 23.53
C GLY A 16 -9.17 -6.11 22.92
N VAL A 17 -9.84 -6.48 21.83
CA VAL A 17 -10.91 -5.67 21.20
C VAL A 17 -12.05 -5.42 22.19
N LEU A 18 -12.50 -6.45 22.90
CA LEU A 18 -13.57 -6.34 23.89
C LEU A 18 -13.14 -5.46 25.07
N ALA A 19 -11.92 -5.61 25.56
CA ALA A 19 -11.37 -4.78 26.63
C ALA A 19 -11.36 -3.30 26.24
N VAL A 20 -10.91 -2.96 25.02
CA VAL A 20 -10.96 -1.59 24.50
C VAL A 20 -12.40 -1.11 24.33
N ALA A 21 -13.30 -1.97 23.84
CA ALA A 21 -14.72 -1.61 23.69
C ALA A 21 -15.38 -1.26 25.03
N LEU A 22 -15.04 -2.00 26.09
CA LEU A 22 -15.55 -1.76 27.44
C LEU A 22 -14.92 -0.53 28.10
N ALA A 23 -13.63 -0.28 27.88
CA ALA A 23 -12.90 0.81 28.53
C ALA A 23 -13.03 2.17 27.82
N ALA A 24 -13.03 2.17 26.48
CA ALA A 24 -12.98 3.38 25.65
C ALA A 24 -14.17 3.50 24.68
N GLY A 25 -15.13 2.58 24.78
CA GLY A 25 -16.36 2.57 24.00
C GLY A 25 -16.30 1.73 22.72
N VAL A 26 -17.48 1.35 22.23
CA VAL A 26 -17.66 0.44 21.07
C VAL A 26 -16.90 0.94 19.83
N ARG A 27 -16.88 2.25 19.57
CA ARG A 27 -16.17 2.84 18.43
C ARG A 27 -14.67 2.51 18.45
N GLN A 28 -14.01 2.66 19.61
CA GLN A 28 -12.58 2.35 19.75
C GLN A 28 -12.31 0.85 19.65
N GLY A 29 -13.22 0.02 20.17
CA GLY A 29 -13.19 -1.43 19.96
C GLY A 29 -13.22 -1.79 18.47
N LEU A 30 -14.16 -1.22 17.71
CA LEU A 30 -14.26 -1.45 16.25
C LEU A 30 -13.02 -0.98 15.48
N LEU A 31 -12.44 0.18 15.86
CA LEU A 31 -11.19 0.66 15.26
C LEU A 31 -10.00 -0.25 15.57
N THR A 32 -9.95 -0.80 16.79
CA THR A 32 -8.94 -1.79 17.19
C THR A 32 -9.07 -3.07 16.37
N LEU A 33 -10.31 -3.55 16.21
CA LEU A 33 -10.60 -4.72 15.38
C LEU A 33 -10.19 -4.49 13.92
N LEU A 34 -10.49 -3.31 13.37
CA LEU A 34 -10.08 -2.92 12.02
C LEU A 34 -8.55 -2.90 11.89
N GLY A 35 -7.83 -2.34 12.87
CA GLY A 35 -6.36 -2.32 12.88
C GLY A 35 -5.74 -3.73 12.92
N ILE A 36 -6.26 -4.62 13.77
CA ILE A 36 -5.83 -6.03 13.84
C ILE A 36 -6.11 -6.73 12.51
N GLY A 37 -7.32 -6.57 11.97
CA GLY A 37 -7.71 -7.16 10.68
C GLY A 37 -6.83 -6.67 9.53
N PHE A 38 -6.56 -5.37 9.48
CA PHE A 38 -5.68 -4.78 8.47
C PHE A 38 -4.26 -5.31 8.58
N GLY A 39 -3.70 -5.40 9.78
CA GLY A 39 -2.38 -6.00 10.02
C GLY A 39 -2.31 -7.47 9.61
N ALA A 40 -3.35 -8.25 9.90
CA ALA A 40 -3.44 -9.66 9.50
C ALA A 40 -3.50 -9.82 7.97
N VAL A 41 -4.25 -8.97 7.28
CA VAL A 41 -4.33 -8.96 5.81
C VAL A 41 -3.00 -8.55 5.19
N LEU A 42 -2.35 -7.49 5.70
CA LEU A 42 -1.04 -7.04 5.21
C LEU A 42 0.02 -8.13 5.38
N GLN A 43 0.07 -8.79 6.54
CA GLN A 43 0.96 -9.91 6.81
C GLN A 43 0.67 -11.10 5.88
N GLY A 44 -0.60 -11.48 5.75
CA GLY A 44 -1.03 -12.62 4.94
C GLY A 44 -0.75 -12.43 3.45
N ALA A 45 -0.94 -11.20 2.95
CA ALA A 45 -0.64 -10.83 1.57
C ALA A 45 0.83 -10.47 1.32
N ARG A 46 1.65 -10.35 2.39
CA ARG A 46 3.03 -9.81 2.34
C ARG A 46 3.11 -8.52 1.52
N PHE A 47 2.12 -7.65 1.72
CA PHE A 47 1.87 -6.53 0.84
C PHE A 47 2.86 -5.38 1.11
N GLY A 48 3.57 -4.94 0.07
CA GLY A 48 4.46 -3.79 0.13
C GLY A 48 4.41 -2.96 -1.16
N PHE A 49 4.26 -1.63 -1.01
CA PHE A 49 4.26 -0.71 -2.14
C PHE A 49 5.58 -0.77 -2.92
N THR A 50 6.71 -0.60 -2.22
CA THR A 50 8.06 -0.64 -2.83
C THR A 50 8.36 -1.96 -3.53
N THR A 51 8.01 -3.08 -2.90
CA THR A 51 8.31 -4.42 -3.40
C THR A 51 7.60 -4.69 -4.73
N GLY A 52 6.31 -4.36 -4.86
CA GLY A 52 5.59 -4.56 -6.13
C GLY A 52 6.18 -3.78 -7.30
N TRP A 53 6.68 -2.56 -7.07
CA TRP A 53 7.37 -1.78 -8.09
C TRP A 53 8.79 -2.32 -8.39
N ARG A 54 9.54 -2.70 -7.36
CA ARG A 54 10.88 -3.29 -7.49
C ARG A 54 10.84 -4.58 -8.31
N ASP A 55 9.90 -5.46 -7.99
CA ASP A 55 9.72 -6.75 -8.66
C ASP A 55 9.34 -6.56 -10.14
N PHE A 56 8.52 -5.56 -10.43
CA PHE A 56 8.21 -5.18 -11.80
C PHE A 56 9.43 -4.62 -12.55
N ILE A 57 10.23 -3.75 -11.93
CA ILE A 57 11.38 -3.13 -12.60
C ILE A 57 12.52 -4.14 -12.82
N GLU A 58 12.86 -4.92 -11.79
CA GLU A 58 14.00 -5.84 -11.80
C GLU A 58 13.68 -7.18 -12.49
N ARG A 59 12.47 -7.71 -12.28
CA ARG A 59 12.09 -9.07 -12.71
C ARG A 59 10.96 -9.08 -13.73
N ARG A 60 10.45 -7.91 -14.13
CA ARG A 60 9.28 -7.77 -15.01
C ARG A 60 8.05 -8.53 -14.52
N ASP A 61 7.92 -8.69 -13.20
CA ASP A 61 6.75 -9.29 -12.58
C ASP A 61 5.74 -8.19 -12.18
N PRO A 62 4.60 -8.04 -12.90
CA PRO A 62 3.62 -6.99 -12.61
C PRO A 62 2.64 -7.38 -11.50
N GLN A 63 2.69 -8.59 -10.93
CA GLN A 63 1.62 -9.08 -10.03
C GLN A 63 1.43 -8.18 -8.81
N GLY A 64 2.51 -7.79 -8.13
CA GLY A 64 2.45 -6.90 -6.98
C GLY A 64 1.92 -5.50 -7.34
N LEU A 65 2.35 -4.96 -8.49
CA LEU A 65 1.88 -3.67 -8.99
C LEU A 65 0.38 -3.69 -9.33
N TRP A 66 -0.11 -4.76 -9.97
CA TRP A 66 -1.53 -4.93 -10.26
C TRP A 66 -2.38 -5.02 -9.00
N ALA A 67 -1.92 -5.73 -7.98
CA ALA A 67 -2.60 -5.79 -6.70
C ALA A 67 -2.76 -4.39 -6.06
N GLN A 68 -1.73 -3.53 -6.17
CA GLN A 68 -1.78 -2.15 -5.69
C GLN A 68 -2.79 -1.30 -6.47
N MET A 69 -2.80 -1.40 -7.81
CA MET A 69 -3.75 -0.68 -8.66
C MET A 69 -5.19 -1.09 -8.37
N LEU A 70 -5.44 -2.40 -8.21
CA LEU A 70 -6.75 -2.92 -7.84
C LEU A 70 -7.18 -2.42 -6.46
N LEU A 71 -6.28 -2.45 -5.48
CA LEU A 71 -6.55 -1.96 -4.13
C LEU A 71 -6.91 -0.47 -4.11
N MET A 72 -6.24 0.35 -4.94
CA MET A 72 -6.59 1.77 -5.10
C MET A 72 -7.97 1.97 -5.71
N VAL A 73 -8.33 1.21 -6.74
CA VAL A 73 -9.66 1.27 -7.34
C VAL A 73 -10.74 0.84 -6.34
N LEU A 74 -10.54 -0.24 -5.61
CA LEU A 74 -11.49 -0.72 -4.60
C LEU A 74 -11.65 0.28 -3.46
N ALA A 75 -10.55 0.85 -2.98
CA ALA A 75 -10.58 1.88 -1.94
C ALA A 75 -11.36 3.11 -2.43
N ALA A 76 -11.09 3.59 -3.66
CA ALA A 76 -11.80 4.72 -4.25
C ALA A 76 -13.30 4.42 -4.47
N ALA A 77 -13.64 3.22 -4.93
CA ALA A 77 -15.02 2.80 -5.16
C ALA A 77 -15.87 2.80 -3.88
N VAL A 78 -15.24 2.58 -2.72
CA VAL A 78 -15.92 2.64 -1.41
C VAL A 78 -15.87 4.06 -0.82
N SER A 79 -14.72 4.72 -0.86
CA SER A 79 -14.51 5.99 -0.14
C SER A 79 -15.16 7.19 -0.83
N LEU A 80 -15.08 7.29 -2.16
CA LEU A 80 -15.62 8.43 -2.90
C LEU A 80 -17.14 8.60 -2.75
N PRO A 81 -17.99 7.56 -2.95
CA PRO A 81 -19.43 7.72 -2.73
C PRO A 81 -19.76 7.97 -1.26
N LEU A 82 -18.99 7.39 -0.32
CA LEU A 82 -19.21 7.60 1.11
C LEU A 82 -18.92 9.05 1.53
N ILE A 83 -17.82 9.64 1.05
CA ILE A 83 -17.49 11.04 1.29
C ILE A 83 -18.58 11.94 0.70
N ALA A 84 -18.97 11.72 -0.56
CA ALA A 84 -20.00 12.51 -1.23
C ALA A 84 -21.38 12.41 -0.57
N GLY A 85 -21.74 11.25 -0.02
CA GLY A 85 -23.03 11.00 0.63
C GLY A 85 -23.11 11.38 2.11
N SER A 86 -21.97 11.72 2.75
CA SER A 86 -21.89 11.93 4.21
C SER A 86 -22.42 13.29 4.71
N GLY A 87 -22.86 14.17 3.81
CA GLY A 87 -23.36 15.50 4.20
C GLY A 87 -22.28 16.40 4.85
N GLY A 88 -20.99 16.10 4.65
CA GLY A 88 -19.87 16.85 5.19
C GLY A 88 -19.29 16.29 6.49
N GLU A 89 -19.83 15.19 7.03
CA GLU A 89 -19.23 14.49 8.17
C GLU A 89 -17.90 13.83 7.81
N LEU A 90 -17.78 13.29 6.59
CA LEU A 90 -16.53 12.79 6.04
C LEU A 90 -15.98 13.79 5.03
N VAL A 91 -14.71 14.14 5.19
CA VAL A 91 -13.99 15.05 4.30
C VAL A 91 -12.78 14.34 3.72
N GLY A 92 -12.56 14.54 2.41
CA GLY A 92 -11.35 14.07 1.74
C GLY A 92 -10.12 14.82 2.23
N ALA A 93 -9.03 14.09 2.48
CA ALA A 93 -7.74 14.70 2.77
C ALA A 93 -7.09 15.18 1.46
N VAL A 94 -7.47 16.37 0.99
CA VAL A 94 -6.92 16.95 -0.25
C VAL A 94 -5.69 17.80 0.09
N ALA A 95 -4.52 17.42 -0.42
CA ALA A 95 -3.26 18.10 -0.17
C ALA A 95 -2.76 18.88 -1.41
N PRO A 96 -2.09 20.02 -1.22
CA PRO A 96 -1.51 20.79 -2.32
C PRO A 96 -0.29 20.07 -2.94
N LEU A 97 -0.03 20.37 -4.21
CA LEU A 97 1.07 19.81 -4.99
C LEU A 97 2.30 20.72 -4.84
N THR A 98 3.03 20.56 -3.74
CA THR A 98 4.16 21.42 -3.37
C THR A 98 5.52 20.87 -3.80
N ILE A 99 6.52 21.74 -3.87
CA ILE A 99 7.92 21.31 -4.08
C ILE A 99 8.37 20.37 -2.95
N SER A 100 7.93 20.63 -1.73
CA SER A 100 8.20 19.76 -0.58
C SER A 100 7.65 18.35 -0.74
N LEU A 101 6.52 18.15 -1.44
CA LEU A 101 6.01 16.82 -1.74
C LEU A 101 6.96 16.04 -2.66
N VAL A 102 7.54 16.70 -3.67
CA VAL A 102 8.51 16.07 -4.59
C VAL A 102 9.79 15.70 -3.84
N LEU A 103 10.34 16.62 -3.05
CA LEU A 103 11.53 16.38 -2.24
C LEU A 103 11.29 15.26 -1.22
N GLY A 104 10.15 15.31 -0.53
CA GLY A 104 9.73 14.30 0.44
C GLY A 104 9.56 12.93 -0.20
N ALA A 105 8.94 12.84 -1.39
CA ALA A 105 8.77 11.58 -2.12
C ALA A 105 10.12 10.94 -2.48
N PHE A 106 11.11 11.73 -2.92
CA PHE A 106 12.44 11.23 -3.24
C PHE A 106 13.20 10.77 -2.00
N LEU A 107 13.21 11.59 -0.94
CA LEU A 107 13.87 11.24 0.33
C LEU A 107 13.23 10.00 0.97
N PHE A 108 11.89 9.92 0.96
CA PHE A 108 11.15 8.78 1.46
C PHE A 108 11.46 7.53 0.64
N GLY A 109 11.46 7.63 -0.70
CA GLY A 109 11.85 6.54 -1.59
C GLY A 109 13.28 6.04 -1.34
N ALA A 110 14.23 6.95 -1.16
CA ALA A 110 15.61 6.59 -0.80
C ALA A 110 15.67 5.86 0.55
N ALA A 111 14.97 6.37 1.57
CA ALA A 111 14.90 5.75 2.88
C ALA A 111 14.28 4.34 2.85
N MET A 112 13.27 4.10 1.99
CA MET A 112 12.69 2.76 1.81
C MET A 112 13.70 1.72 1.35
N GLN A 113 14.71 2.12 0.59
CA GLN A 113 15.76 1.22 0.12
C GLN A 113 16.65 0.76 1.28
N LEU A 114 16.94 1.67 2.24
CA LEU A 114 17.70 1.34 3.45
C LEU A 114 16.84 0.53 4.45
N ALA A 115 15.55 0.85 4.56
CA ALA A 115 14.63 0.22 5.48
C ALA A 115 14.10 -1.17 5.01
N ASP A 116 14.43 -1.57 3.77
CA ASP A 116 13.85 -2.73 3.08
C ASP A 116 12.31 -2.76 3.14
N GLY A 117 11.68 -1.60 2.97
CA GLY A 117 10.23 -1.51 3.03
C GLY A 117 9.67 -0.10 3.00
N CYS A 118 8.42 -0.02 2.54
CA CYS A 118 7.55 1.13 2.80
C CYS A 118 6.92 1.00 4.19
N GLY A 119 6.18 2.03 4.63
CA GLY A 119 5.52 2.03 5.94
C GLY A 119 4.68 0.79 6.22
N SER A 120 3.89 0.31 5.25
CA SER A 120 3.09 -0.92 5.41
C SER A 120 3.96 -2.17 5.55
N GLY A 121 5.05 -2.25 4.77
CA GLY A 121 6.05 -3.30 4.86
C GLY A 121 6.75 -3.33 6.22
N THR A 122 7.23 -2.18 6.70
CA THR A 122 7.86 -2.04 8.01
C THR A 122 6.91 -2.45 9.13
N LEU A 123 5.63 -2.05 9.06
CA LEU A 123 4.63 -2.36 10.09
C LEU A 123 4.39 -3.87 10.23
N TYR A 124 4.08 -4.56 9.12
CA TYR A 124 3.78 -5.99 9.21
C TYR A 124 5.05 -6.83 9.46
N LYS A 125 6.21 -6.45 8.90
CA LYS A 125 7.48 -7.15 9.14
C LYS A 125 7.93 -7.00 10.60
N ALA A 126 7.74 -5.82 11.20
CA ALA A 126 7.98 -5.62 12.64
C ALA A 126 7.06 -6.53 13.47
N GLY A 127 5.77 -6.60 13.12
CA GLY A 127 4.83 -7.54 13.74
C GLY A 127 5.15 -9.03 13.51
N ALA A 128 5.88 -9.35 12.44
CA ALA A 128 6.40 -10.69 12.15
C ALA A 128 7.67 -11.04 12.95
N GLY A 129 8.25 -10.08 13.68
CA GLY A 129 9.51 -10.25 14.41
C GLY A 129 10.77 -9.98 13.59
N ALA A 130 10.68 -9.27 12.46
CA ALA A 130 11.88 -8.89 11.69
C ALA A 130 12.68 -7.82 12.47
N PRO A 131 13.95 -8.09 12.83
CA PRO A 131 14.72 -7.22 13.74
C PRO A 131 14.97 -5.83 13.15
N LEU A 132 15.25 -5.75 11.83
CA LEU A 132 15.43 -4.48 11.13
C LEU A 132 14.15 -3.65 11.19
N SER A 133 13.00 -4.21 10.81
CA SER A 133 11.73 -3.48 10.81
C SER A 133 11.28 -3.09 12.21
N PHE A 134 11.58 -3.90 13.22
CA PHE A 134 11.33 -3.57 14.62
C PHE A 134 12.14 -2.34 15.08
N ALA A 135 13.39 -2.20 14.62
CA ALA A 135 14.22 -1.02 14.90
C ALA A 135 13.82 0.21 14.06
N VAL A 136 13.38 0.01 12.82
CA VAL A 136 12.97 1.09 11.91
C VAL A 136 11.62 1.69 12.29
N LEU A 137 10.67 0.89 12.83
CA LEU A 137 9.32 1.37 13.09
C LEU A 137 9.25 2.57 14.07
N PRO A 138 9.98 2.59 15.20
CA PRO A 138 9.99 3.74 16.10
C PRO A 138 10.63 4.99 15.48
N THR A 139 11.71 4.84 14.73
CA THR A 139 12.38 5.98 14.08
C THR A 139 11.55 6.54 12.94
N PHE A 140 10.84 5.68 12.19
CA PHE A 140 9.86 6.08 11.21
C PHE A 140 8.70 6.87 11.85
N ALA A 141 8.18 6.41 13.00
CA ALA A 141 7.12 7.11 13.72
C ALA A 141 7.58 8.49 14.24
N LEU A 142 8.75 8.57 14.87
CA LEU A 142 9.34 9.83 15.34
C LEU A 142 9.63 10.80 14.18
N GLY A 143 10.23 10.31 13.10
CA GLY A 143 10.50 11.11 11.91
C GLY A 143 9.21 11.63 11.25
N SER A 144 8.16 10.82 11.19
CA SER A 144 6.85 11.22 10.68
C SER A 144 6.21 12.32 11.54
N PHE A 145 6.35 12.23 12.86
CA PHE A 145 5.87 13.27 13.79
C PHE A 145 6.62 14.59 13.61
N VAL A 146 7.96 14.54 13.50
CA VAL A 146 8.80 15.73 13.24
C VAL A 146 8.49 16.34 11.87
N GLY A 147 8.28 15.51 10.85
CA GLY A 147 7.88 15.97 9.52
C GLY A 147 6.52 16.68 9.54
N ALA A 148 5.54 16.09 10.23
CA ALA A 148 4.21 16.67 10.39
C ALA A 148 4.24 17.99 11.19
N SER A 149 5.08 18.11 12.22
CA SER A 149 5.17 19.34 13.01
C SER A 149 5.73 20.53 12.23
N HIS A 150 6.61 20.27 11.25
CA HIS A 150 7.19 21.30 10.37
C HIS A 150 6.41 21.50 9.06
N GLN A 151 5.28 20.82 8.89
CA GLN A 151 4.49 20.82 7.66
C GLN A 151 4.15 22.22 7.13
N PRO A 152 3.77 23.23 7.94
CA PRO A 152 3.49 24.58 7.43
C PRO A 152 4.70 25.20 6.72
N GLY A 153 5.89 25.02 7.27
CA GLY A 153 7.14 25.50 6.67
C GLY A 153 7.44 24.80 5.35
N TRP A 154 7.20 23.49 5.27
CA TRP A 154 7.38 22.71 4.04
C TRP A 154 6.40 23.12 2.93
N ILE A 155 5.15 23.42 3.27
CA ILE A 155 4.15 23.87 2.28
C ILE A 155 4.46 25.29 1.79
N ALA A 156 5.05 26.14 2.64
CA ALA A 156 5.42 27.51 2.30
C ALA A 156 6.50 27.63 1.21
N LEU A 157 7.24 26.56 0.86
CA LEU A 157 8.17 26.55 -0.27
C LEU A 157 7.48 26.82 -1.63
N GLY A 158 6.14 26.72 -1.69
CA GLY A 158 5.36 26.98 -2.88
C GLY A 158 5.04 25.73 -3.70
N GLY A 159 4.11 25.88 -4.62
CA GLY A 159 3.57 24.79 -5.42
C GLY A 159 2.27 25.13 -6.12
N LEU A 160 1.65 24.08 -6.65
CA LEU A 160 0.33 24.13 -7.28
C LEU A 160 -0.77 23.92 -6.22
N PRO A 161 -1.97 24.51 -6.45
CA PRO A 161 -3.10 24.29 -5.57
C PRO A 161 -3.51 22.81 -5.55
N ALA A 162 -4.21 22.43 -4.49
CA ALA A 162 -4.75 21.10 -4.36
C ALA A 162 -5.76 20.81 -5.48
N VAL A 163 -5.63 19.66 -6.14
CA VAL A 163 -6.54 19.22 -7.20
C VAL A 163 -7.53 18.24 -6.58
N ASP A 164 -8.78 18.67 -6.47
CA ASP A 164 -9.87 17.81 -6.00
C ASP A 164 -10.75 17.37 -7.17
N LEU A 165 -10.76 16.06 -7.41
CA LEU A 165 -11.59 15.44 -8.46
C LEU A 165 -13.07 15.36 -8.04
N LEU A 166 -13.36 15.41 -6.74
CA LEU A 166 -14.71 15.25 -6.22
C LEU A 166 -15.62 16.44 -6.57
N VAL A 167 -15.03 17.59 -6.89
CA VAL A 167 -15.74 18.79 -7.39
C VAL A 167 -16.55 18.48 -8.66
N TRP A 168 -16.11 17.51 -9.46
CA TRP A 168 -16.78 17.09 -10.69
C TRP A 168 -17.77 15.93 -10.47
N GLY A 169 -18.00 15.55 -9.21
CA GLY A 169 -18.83 14.43 -8.81
C GLY A 169 -18.05 13.13 -8.61
N TRP A 170 -18.46 12.36 -7.61
CA TRP A 170 -17.85 11.07 -7.28
C TRP A 170 -17.82 10.05 -8.43
N PRO A 171 -18.79 9.97 -9.37
CA PRO A 171 -18.72 9.02 -10.47
C PRO A 171 -17.58 9.35 -11.43
N LEU A 172 -17.36 10.63 -11.72
CA LEU A 172 -16.26 11.06 -12.60
C LEU A 172 -14.91 10.86 -11.91
N ALA A 173 -14.81 11.22 -10.63
CA ALA A 173 -13.60 10.98 -9.84
C ALA A 173 -13.22 9.50 -9.85
N LEU A 174 -14.19 8.60 -9.63
CA LEU A 174 -13.99 7.17 -9.68
C LEU A 174 -13.58 6.70 -11.08
N ALA A 175 -14.25 7.16 -12.13
CA ALA A 175 -13.92 6.80 -13.51
C ALA A 175 -12.48 7.20 -13.88
N LEU A 176 -12.03 8.39 -13.45
CA LEU A 176 -10.66 8.85 -13.66
C LEU A 176 -9.65 8.02 -12.87
N THR A 177 -9.95 7.65 -11.62
CA THR A 177 -9.10 6.74 -10.83
C THR A 177 -8.98 5.37 -11.50
N VAL A 178 -10.10 4.80 -11.95
CA VAL A 178 -10.13 3.52 -12.67
C VAL A 178 -9.33 3.61 -13.97
N ALA A 179 -9.50 4.67 -14.75
CA ALA A 179 -8.77 4.89 -15.99
C ALA A 179 -7.26 5.02 -15.74
N GLY A 180 -6.84 5.80 -14.74
CA GLY A 180 -5.44 5.97 -14.38
C GLY A 180 -4.78 4.68 -13.90
N CYS A 181 -5.41 3.99 -12.95
CA CYS A 181 -4.92 2.70 -12.46
C CYS A 181 -4.92 1.64 -13.56
N GLY A 182 -5.95 1.61 -14.41
CA GLY A 182 -6.06 0.72 -15.56
C GLY A 182 -4.97 0.96 -16.60
N LEU A 183 -4.64 2.22 -16.87
CA LEU A 183 -3.55 2.59 -17.77
C LEU A 183 -2.20 2.11 -17.23
N VAL A 184 -1.89 2.37 -15.96
CA VAL A 184 -0.65 1.90 -15.32
C VAL A 184 -0.56 0.37 -15.35
N ALA A 185 -1.65 -0.32 -14.99
CA ALA A 185 -1.70 -1.78 -15.02
C ALA A 185 -1.50 -2.34 -16.44
N TRP A 186 -2.12 -1.70 -17.44
CA TRP A 186 -1.99 -2.09 -18.84
C TRP A 186 -0.57 -1.89 -19.37
N LEU A 187 0.05 -0.73 -19.09
CA LEU A 187 1.43 -0.43 -19.45
C LEU A 187 2.40 -1.44 -18.82
N ALA A 188 2.22 -1.74 -17.54
CA ALA A 188 3.01 -2.76 -16.84
C ALA A 188 2.87 -4.13 -17.49
N GLY A 189 1.64 -4.54 -17.83
CA GLY A 189 1.39 -5.81 -18.51
C GLY A 189 2.01 -5.89 -19.90
N ARG A 190 2.04 -4.79 -20.65
CA ARG A 190 2.72 -4.73 -21.96
C ARG A 190 4.23 -4.88 -21.81
N ALA A 191 4.83 -4.15 -20.86
CA ALA A 191 6.27 -4.21 -20.61
C ALA A 191 6.72 -5.60 -20.14
N ALA A 192 5.91 -6.30 -19.34
CA ALA A 192 6.19 -7.66 -18.91
C ALA A 192 6.13 -8.68 -20.07
N ARG A 193 5.14 -8.56 -20.95
CA ARG A 193 4.98 -9.44 -22.13
C ARG A 193 6.10 -9.29 -23.16
N SER A 194 6.62 -8.08 -23.34
CA SER A 194 7.70 -7.80 -24.31
C SER A 194 8.96 -8.63 -24.05
N GLU A 195 9.34 -8.85 -22.79
CA GLU A 195 10.53 -9.66 -22.45
C GLU A 195 10.28 -11.16 -22.59
N SER A 196 9.10 -11.64 -22.21
CA SER A 196 8.76 -13.06 -22.39
C SER A 196 8.81 -13.50 -23.86
N THR A 197 8.50 -12.58 -24.78
CA THR A 197 8.60 -12.82 -26.24
C THR A 197 10.06 -12.84 -26.70
N GLY A 198 10.94 -11.99 -26.15
CA GLY A 198 12.37 -11.99 -26.45
C GLY A 198 13.13 -13.22 -25.92
N GLN A 199 12.69 -13.77 -24.79
CA GLN A 199 13.31 -14.95 -24.17
C GLN A 199 12.85 -16.28 -24.81
N ALA A 200 11.66 -16.31 -25.40
CA ALA A 200 11.21 -17.44 -26.24
C ALA A 200 11.99 -17.57 -27.56
N ALA A 201 12.64 -16.49 -28.03
CA ALA A 201 13.47 -16.49 -29.23
C ALA A 201 14.92 -16.96 -29.00
N THR A 202 15.33 -17.21 -27.75
CA THR A 202 16.71 -17.57 -27.42
C THR A 202 16.96 -19.09 -27.58
N PRO A 203 18.09 -19.56 -28.15
CA PRO A 203 18.36 -20.99 -28.33
C PRO A 203 18.25 -21.84 -27.06
N GLN A 204 18.49 -21.25 -25.88
CA GLN A 204 18.36 -21.92 -24.58
C GLN A 204 16.92 -22.26 -24.17
N SER A 205 15.92 -21.47 -24.58
CA SER A 205 14.52 -21.77 -24.26
C SER A 205 13.97 -22.88 -25.16
N ALA A 206 14.40 -22.93 -26.43
CA ALA A 206 14.16 -24.05 -27.34
C ALA A 206 14.78 -25.36 -26.81
N ALA A 207 16.01 -25.31 -26.29
CA ALA A 207 16.66 -26.48 -25.67
C ALA A 207 15.90 -26.98 -24.42
N ARG A 208 15.39 -26.09 -23.56
CA ARG A 208 14.59 -26.47 -22.39
C ARG A 208 13.21 -27.04 -22.76
N GLN A 209 12.59 -26.56 -23.84
CA GLN A 209 11.33 -27.11 -24.36
C GLN A 209 11.52 -28.47 -25.01
N ALA A 210 12.60 -28.68 -25.78
CA ALA A 210 12.94 -29.97 -26.35
C ALA A 210 13.15 -31.05 -25.27
N VAL A 211 13.81 -30.70 -24.16
CA VAL A 211 13.98 -31.60 -23.01
C VAL A 211 12.64 -31.94 -22.31
N ARG A 212 11.70 -30.99 -22.26
CA ARG A 212 10.35 -31.23 -21.68
C ARG A 212 9.40 -31.99 -22.60
N ALA A 213 9.59 -31.91 -23.92
CA ALA A 213 8.78 -32.62 -24.90
C ALA A 213 9.28 -34.05 -25.18
N GLY A 214 10.51 -34.37 -24.74
CA GLY A 214 11.13 -35.71 -24.86
C GLY A 214 10.91 -36.64 -23.67
N THR A 215 10.10 -36.26 -22.68
CA THR A 215 9.64 -37.09 -21.55
C THR A 215 8.15 -37.32 -21.65
#